data_AF-A0A7U9HSR7-F1
#
_entry.id   AF-A0A7U9HSR7-F1
#
_cell.length_a   1.000
_cell.length_b   1.000
_cell.length_c   1.000
_cell.angle_alpha   90.00
_cell.angle_beta   90.00
_cell.angle_gamma   90.00
#
_symmetry.space_group_name_H-M   'P 1'
#
loop_
_entity.id
_entity.type
_entity.pdbx_description
1 polymer ?
#
loop_
_entity_poly.entity_id
_entity_poly.type
_entity_poly.pdbx_seq_one_letter_code
_entity_poly.pdbx_strand_id
1 'polypeptide(L)'
;MFPTRTGTETDVRLPFSFIMFAVLAFAASQLMLLGAIPSLSSGAFRLPFVWAAAHLALLGFALMTAMGAMYQLVPVAFLTPIWSERLGFWQFAITALGIVAFAASLAFTPNQAFLPGLLLLFGIVLFVWQMAMTLKQQKTKRS
;
A
#
# COMPACT_ATOMS: atom_id res chain seq x y z
N MET A 1 -16.75 14.40 -29.45
CA MET A 1 -17.56 14.41 -28.21
C MET A 1 -16.73 13.76 -27.13
N PHE A 2 -16.11 14.56 -26.25
CA PHE A 2 -15.34 14.02 -25.12
C PHE A 2 -16.34 13.40 -24.13
N PRO A 3 -16.12 12.17 -23.64
CA PRO A 3 -17.02 11.58 -22.67
C PRO A 3 -17.07 12.45 -21.42
N THR A 4 -18.27 12.90 -21.08
CA THR A 4 -18.60 13.55 -19.81
C THR A 4 -18.35 12.53 -18.69
N ARG A 5 -17.32 12.76 -17.87
CA ARG A 5 -17.05 11.98 -16.65
C ARG A 5 -18.34 11.93 -15.82
N THR A 6 -18.98 10.78 -15.76
CA THR A 6 -20.10 10.55 -14.85
C THR A 6 -19.52 10.56 -13.43
N GLY A 7 -20.11 11.34 -12.52
CA GLY A 7 -19.52 11.77 -11.23
C GLY A 7 -19.30 10.67 -10.17
N THR A 8 -19.09 9.42 -10.58
CA THR A 8 -18.88 8.25 -9.73
C THR A 8 -17.57 7.51 -10.02
N GLU A 9 -16.87 7.85 -11.11
CA GLU A 9 -15.59 7.21 -11.46
C GLU A 9 -14.45 7.79 -10.63
N THR A 10 -13.82 6.96 -9.80
CA THR A 10 -12.52 7.26 -9.20
C THR A 10 -11.47 7.39 -10.30
N ASP A 11 -10.60 8.39 -10.22
CA ASP A 11 -9.49 8.50 -11.18
C ASP A 11 -8.65 7.22 -11.15
N VAL A 12 -8.58 6.54 -12.30
CA VAL A 12 -7.88 5.26 -12.50
C VAL A 12 -6.40 5.36 -12.11
N ARG A 13 -5.82 6.57 -12.13
CA ARG A 13 -4.43 6.82 -11.72
C ARG A 13 -4.18 6.42 -10.27
N LEU A 14 -5.15 6.61 -9.39
CA LEU A 14 -4.99 6.30 -7.98
C LEU A 14 -4.78 4.79 -7.74
N PRO A 15 -5.73 3.89 -8.06
CA PRO A 15 -5.54 2.45 -7.89
C PRO A 15 -4.35 1.94 -8.71
N PHE A 16 -4.13 2.47 -9.92
CA PHE A 16 -2.97 2.12 -10.73
C PHE A 16 -1.63 2.40 -10.03
N SER A 17 -1.52 3.53 -9.31
CA SER A 17 -0.30 3.87 -8.55
C SER A 17 -0.01 2.84 -7.45
N PHE A 18 -1.04 2.38 -6.74
CA PHE A 18 -0.91 1.31 -5.74
C PHE A 18 -0.43 0.00 -6.36
N ILE A 19 -1.05 -0.43 -7.46
CA ILE A 19 -0.72 -1.69 -8.13
C ILE A 19 0.69 -1.64 -8.72
N MET A 20 1.07 -0.52 -9.36
CA MET A 20 2.41 -0.34 -9.90
C MET A 20 3.47 -0.43 -8.79
N PHE A 21 3.27 0.27 -7.68
CA PHE A 21 4.16 0.19 -6.52
C PHE A 21 4.22 -1.25 -5.98
N ALA A 22 3.09 -1.94 -5.88
CA ALA A 22 3.02 -3.30 -5.38
C ALA A 22 3.84 -4.28 -6.22
N VAL A 23 3.75 -4.19 -7.54
CA VAL A 23 4.53 -5.04 -8.46
C VAL A 23 6.03 -4.74 -8.33
N LEU A 24 6.41 -3.47 -8.25
CA LEU A 24 7.82 -3.08 -8.06
C LEU A 24 8.36 -3.56 -6.71
N ALA A 25 7.58 -3.42 -5.64
CA ALA A 25 7.94 -3.91 -4.31
C ALA A 25 8.07 -5.44 -4.27
N PHE A 26 7.18 -6.16 -4.98
CA PHE A 26 7.27 -7.61 -5.12
C PHE A 26 8.56 -8.02 -5.83
N ALA A 27 8.87 -7.37 -6.96
CA ALA A 27 10.09 -7.62 -7.71
C ALA A 27 11.34 -7.35 -6.86
N ALA A 28 11.38 -6.22 -6.15
CA ALA A 28 12.46 -5.89 -5.22
C ALA A 28 12.61 -6.95 -4.12
N SER A 29 11.50 -7.39 -3.52
CA SER A 29 11.50 -8.49 -2.55
C SER A 29 12.12 -9.76 -3.13
N GLN A 30 11.77 -10.15 -4.37
CA GLN A 30 12.30 -11.37 -4.97
C GLN A 30 13.81 -11.25 -5.23
N LEU A 31 14.27 -10.10 -5.73
CA LEU A 31 15.70 -9.84 -5.92
C LEU A 31 16.48 -9.92 -4.61
N MET A 32 15.92 -9.39 -3.52
CA MET A 32 16.54 -9.49 -2.20
C MET A 32 16.64 -10.93 -1.71
N LEU A 33 15.60 -11.75 -1.92
CA LEU A 33 15.62 -13.16 -1.56
C LEU A 33 16.63 -13.96 -2.39
N LEU A 34 16.74 -13.67 -3.70
CA LEU A 34 17.75 -14.29 -4.56
C LEU A 34 19.17 -14.01 -4.03
N GLY A 35 19.45 -12.78 -3.59
CA GLY A 35 20.73 -12.43 -2.97
C GLY A 35 20.99 -13.11 -1.62
N ALA A 36 19.94 -13.53 -0.91
CA ALA A 36 20.05 -14.19 0.40
C ALA A 36 20.22 -15.72 0.31
N ILE A 37 20.08 -16.33 -0.87
CA ILE A 37 20.15 -17.79 -1.08
C ILE A 37 21.41 -18.44 -0.46
N PRO A 38 22.64 -17.93 -0.65
CA PRO A 38 23.83 -18.58 -0.10
C PRO A 38 23.84 -18.63 1.44
N SER A 39 23.30 -17.61 2.08
CA SER A 39 23.20 -17.54 3.54
C SER A 39 22.06 -18.42 4.07
N LEU A 40 20.96 -18.52 3.32
CA LEU A 40 19.84 -19.41 3.66
C LEU A 40 20.23 -20.89 3.54
N SER A 41 20.99 -21.27 2.50
CA SER A 41 21.43 -22.65 2.29
C SER A 41 22.44 -23.14 3.34
N SER A 42 23.13 -22.22 4.01
CA SER A 42 23.98 -22.50 5.17
C SER A 42 23.23 -22.52 6.52
N GLY A 43 21.90 -22.36 6.50
CA GLY A 43 21.05 -22.43 7.70
C GLY A 43 20.89 -21.10 8.45
N ALA A 44 21.38 -19.98 7.92
CA ALA A 44 21.20 -18.66 8.53
C ALA A 44 19.87 -18.04 8.11
N PHE A 45 18.84 -18.17 8.96
CA PHE A 45 17.49 -17.66 8.67
C PHE A 45 17.18 -16.28 9.27
N ARG A 46 17.97 -15.81 10.25
CA ARG A 46 17.75 -14.53 10.94
C ARG A 46 18.59 -13.41 10.32
N LEU A 47 18.30 -13.11 9.06
CA LEU A 47 19.03 -12.11 8.30
C LEU A 47 18.19 -10.84 8.13
N PRO A 48 18.75 -9.64 8.43
CA PRO A 48 18.08 -8.36 8.20
C PRO A 48 17.50 -8.23 6.77
N PHE A 49 18.25 -8.73 5.78
CA PHE A 49 17.85 -8.72 4.38
C PHE A 49 16.60 -9.57 4.10
N VAL A 50 16.47 -10.72 4.76
CA VAL A 50 15.30 -11.61 4.64
C VAL A 50 14.08 -10.97 5.29
N TRP A 51 14.26 -10.26 6.42
CA TRP A 51 13.17 -9.52 7.06
C TRP A 51 12.68 -8.36 6.18
N ALA A 52 13.60 -7.60 5.60
CA ALA A 52 13.24 -6.52 4.69
C ALA A 52 12.48 -7.05 3.46
N ALA A 53 12.95 -8.15 2.85
CA ALA A 53 12.26 -8.80 1.75
C ALA A 53 10.85 -9.28 2.14
N ALA A 54 10.71 -9.97 3.27
CA ALA A 54 9.41 -10.42 3.76
C ALA A 54 8.41 -9.26 3.95
N HIS A 55 8.86 -8.13 4.48
CA HIS A 55 8.01 -6.94 4.64
C HIS A 55 7.70 -6.25 3.31
N LEU A 56 8.62 -6.24 2.34
CA LEU A 56 8.30 -5.78 0.98
C LEU A 56 7.27 -6.68 0.29
N ALA A 57 7.35 -8.01 0.46
CA ALA A 57 6.34 -8.92 -0.07
C ALA A 57 4.97 -8.73 0.61
N LEU A 58 4.94 -8.60 1.94
CA LEU A 58 3.68 -8.48 2.68
C LEU A 58 3.07 -7.08 2.57
N LEU A 59 3.83 -6.06 2.95
CA LEU A 59 3.35 -4.67 3.03
C LEU A 59 3.48 -3.96 1.69
N GLY A 60 4.62 -4.14 1.02
CA GLY A 60 4.87 -3.55 -0.30
C GLY A 60 3.93 -4.10 -1.36
N PHE A 61 3.79 -5.42 -1.44
CA PHE A 61 2.96 -6.06 -2.46
C PHE A 61 1.54 -6.35 -1.99
N ALA A 62 1.34 -7.23 -1.01
CA ALA A 62 -0.02 -7.70 -0.69
C ALA A 62 -0.93 -6.59 -0.15
N LEU A 63 -0.44 -5.79 0.81
CA LEU A 63 -1.21 -4.69 1.39
C LEU A 63 -1.51 -3.58 0.37
N MET A 64 -0.51 -3.13 -0.40
CA MET A 64 -0.74 -2.10 -1.43
C MET A 64 -1.67 -2.59 -2.54
N THR A 65 -1.58 -3.86 -2.93
CA THR A 65 -2.53 -4.48 -3.88
C THR A 65 -3.94 -4.45 -3.32
N ALA A 66 -4.13 -4.87 -2.08
CA ALA A 66 -5.45 -4.85 -1.42
C ALA A 66 -6.01 -3.42 -1.32
N MET A 67 -5.22 -2.45 -0.88
CA MET A 67 -5.64 -1.04 -0.81
C MET A 67 -5.98 -0.46 -2.18
N GLY A 68 -5.14 -0.71 -3.18
CA GLY A 68 -5.38 -0.29 -4.57
C GLY A 68 -6.67 -0.87 -5.13
N ALA A 69 -6.90 -2.17 -4.94
CA ALA A 69 -8.13 -2.84 -5.36
C ALA A 69 -9.36 -2.27 -4.65
N MET A 70 -9.27 -1.94 -3.37
CA MET A 70 -10.40 -1.38 -2.61
C MET A 70 -10.86 -0.02 -3.14
N TYR A 71 -9.97 0.79 -3.72
CA TYR A 71 -10.37 2.03 -4.40
C TYR A 71 -11.23 1.81 -5.65
N GLN A 72 -11.26 0.59 -6.23
CA GLN A 72 -12.15 0.23 -7.33
C GLN A 72 -13.35 -0.60 -6.85
N LEU A 73 -13.12 -1.57 -5.97
CA LEU A 73 -14.15 -2.48 -5.49
C LEU A 73 -15.19 -1.77 -4.63
N VAL A 74 -14.78 -0.85 -3.73
CA VAL A 74 -15.73 -0.15 -2.85
C VAL A 74 -16.67 0.74 -3.66
N PRO A 75 -16.21 1.61 -4.57
CA PRO A 75 -17.13 2.42 -5.37
C PRO A 75 -18.09 1.61 -6.21
N VAL A 76 -17.61 0.52 -6.82
CA VAL A 76 -18.44 -0.37 -7.65
C VAL A 76 -19.47 -1.11 -6.81
N ALA A 77 -19.06 -1.71 -5.68
CA ALA A 77 -19.96 -2.51 -4.83
C ALA A 77 -21.02 -1.66 -4.14
N PHE A 78 -20.69 -0.43 -3.74
CA PHE A 78 -21.57 0.43 -2.96
C PHE A 78 -22.22 1.56 -3.77
N LEU A 79 -21.88 1.68 -5.06
CA LEU A 79 -22.34 2.75 -5.97
C LEU A 79 -22.15 4.15 -5.36
N THR A 80 -21.04 4.33 -4.63
CA THR A 80 -20.69 5.59 -3.96
C THR A 80 -19.30 6.02 -4.41
N PRO A 81 -19.09 7.29 -4.79
CA PRO A 81 -17.74 7.77 -5.04
C PRO A 81 -16.92 7.70 -3.74
N ILE A 82 -15.60 7.63 -3.87
CA ILE A 82 -14.68 7.75 -2.74
C ILE A 82 -14.82 9.11 -2.08
N TRP A 83 -14.65 9.17 -0.77
CA TRP A 83 -14.87 10.39 0.01
C TRP A 83 -13.96 11.56 -0.41
N SER A 84 -12.67 11.29 -0.64
CA SER A 84 -11.70 12.31 -1.05
C SER A 84 -10.55 11.70 -1.86
N GLU A 85 -10.48 12.02 -3.15
CA GLU A 85 -9.42 11.51 -4.03
C GLU A 85 -8.03 12.04 -3.65
N ARG A 86 -7.94 13.31 -3.24
CA ARG A 86 -6.68 13.93 -2.79
C ARG A 86 -6.10 13.21 -1.58
N LEU A 87 -6.94 12.81 -0.64
CA LEU A 87 -6.50 12.03 0.52
C LEU A 87 -6.01 10.64 0.13
N GLY A 88 -6.60 10.03 -0.92
CA GLY A 88 -6.10 8.77 -1.47
C GLY A 88 -4.66 8.90 -1.97
N PHE A 89 -4.32 9.96 -2.70
CA PHE A 89 -2.95 10.20 -3.17
C PHE A 89 -1.97 10.50 -2.02
N TRP A 90 -2.40 11.28 -1.01
CA TRP A 90 -1.58 11.50 0.19
C TRP A 90 -1.35 10.21 0.97
N GLN A 91 -2.39 9.39 1.14
CA GLN A 91 -2.30 8.08 1.77
C GLN A 91 -1.35 7.17 0.99
N PHE A 92 -1.43 7.14 -0.34
CA PHE A 92 -0.48 6.42 -1.19
C PHE A 92 0.95 6.86 -0.92
N ALA A 93 1.25 8.16 -1.01
CA ALA A 93 2.59 8.70 -0.83
C ALA A 93 3.16 8.37 0.55
N ILE A 94 2.37 8.59 1.62
CA ILE A 94 2.78 8.29 3.00
C ILE A 94 3.03 6.80 3.19
N THR A 95 2.13 5.94 2.69
CA THR A 95 2.26 4.49 2.84
C THR A 95 3.47 3.96 2.07
N ALA A 96 3.65 4.40 0.82
CA ALA A 96 4.79 4.01 -0.02
C ALA A 96 6.12 4.44 0.59
N LEU A 97 6.23 5.70 1.04
CA LEU A 97 7.42 6.20 1.74
C LEU A 97 7.68 5.42 3.04
N GLY A 98 6.64 5.15 3.83
CA GLY A 98 6.71 4.35 5.04
C GLY A 98 7.23 2.94 4.76
N ILE A 99 6.73 2.26 3.73
CA ILE A 99 7.18 0.91 3.33
C ILE A 99 8.65 0.94 2.91
N VAL A 100 9.05 1.88 2.03
CA VAL A 100 10.42 1.97 1.54
C VAL A 100 11.39 2.26 2.68
N ALA A 101 11.09 3.25 3.52
CA ALA A 101 11.91 3.60 4.66
C ALA A 101 11.98 2.46 5.68
N PHE A 102 10.86 1.77 5.95
CA PHE A 102 10.82 0.65 6.89
C PHE A 102 11.62 -0.55 6.40
N ALA A 103 11.45 -0.94 5.13
CA ALA A 103 12.22 -2.02 4.53
C ALA A 103 13.73 -1.69 4.47
N ALA A 104 14.09 -0.45 4.13
CA ALA A 104 15.49 -0.01 4.14
C ALA A 104 16.09 -0.04 5.56
N SER A 105 15.36 0.45 6.57
CA SER A 105 15.80 0.36 7.96
C SER A 105 15.96 -1.09 8.41
N LEU A 106 15.04 -2.00 8.06
CA LEU A 106 15.21 -3.42 8.36
C LEU A 106 16.44 -4.04 7.69
N ALA A 107 16.81 -3.59 6.49
CA ALA A 107 17.97 -4.13 5.79
C ALA A 107 19.31 -3.61 6.33
N PHE A 108 19.39 -2.33 6.69
CA PHE A 108 20.67 -1.65 6.97
C PHE A 108 20.81 -1.17 8.43
N THR A 109 19.73 -0.69 9.05
CA THR A 109 19.74 -0.12 10.41
C THR A 109 18.52 -0.57 11.23
N PRO A 110 18.40 -1.88 11.59
CA PRO A 110 17.17 -2.42 12.18
C PRO A 110 16.69 -1.69 13.44
N ASN A 111 17.63 -1.16 14.23
CA ASN A 111 17.33 -0.40 15.46
C ASN A 111 16.58 0.92 15.20
N GLN A 112 16.58 1.42 13.96
CA GLN A 112 15.89 2.66 13.57
C GLN A 112 14.53 2.41 12.92
N ALA A 113 14.10 1.15 12.78
CA ALA A 113 12.86 0.79 12.08
C ALA A 113 11.57 1.28 12.76
N PHE A 114 11.64 1.73 14.01
CA PHE A 114 10.47 2.22 14.75
C PHE A 114 9.79 3.43 14.08
N LEU A 115 10.56 4.46 13.73
CA LEU A 115 10.00 5.70 13.18
C LEU A 115 9.39 5.51 11.78
N PRO A 116 10.06 4.82 10.83
CA PRO A 116 9.45 4.45 9.56
C PRO A 116 8.22 3.54 9.72
N GLY A 117 8.24 2.64 10.72
CA GLY A 117 7.09 1.78 11.04
C GLY A 117 5.86 2.59 11.49
N LEU A 118 6.06 3.65 12.28
CA LEU A 118 4.98 4.57 12.64
C LEU A 118 4.44 5.34 11.44
N LEU A 119 5.31 5.79 10.53
CA LEU A 119 4.89 6.49 9.31
C LEU A 119 4.05 5.56 8.40
N LEU A 120 4.49 4.31 8.25
CA LEU A 120 3.73 3.27 7.56
C LEU A 120 2.36 3.07 8.21
N LEU A 121 2.32 2.85 9.53
CA LEU A 121 1.08 2.64 10.27
C LEU A 121 0.12 3.82 10.09
N PHE A 122 0.63 5.04 10.08
CA PHE A 122 -0.16 6.24 9.82
C PHE A 122 -0.82 6.20 8.42
N GLY A 123 -0.09 5.75 7.39
CA GLY A 123 -0.65 5.52 6.05
C GLY A 123 -1.80 4.50 6.05
N ILE A 124 -1.68 3.41 6.82
CA ILE A 124 -2.75 2.40 6.98
C ILE A 124 -3.97 3.02 7.66
N VAL A 125 -3.78 3.81 8.72
CA VAL A 125 -4.88 4.49 9.42
C VAL A 125 -5.60 5.47 8.50
N LEU A 126 -4.88 6.23 7.66
CA LEU A 126 -5.48 7.11 6.66
C LEU A 126 -6.36 6.34 5.67
N PHE A 127 -5.93 5.15 5.25
CA PHE A 127 -6.73 4.29 4.37
C PHE A 127 -8.03 3.83 5.05
N VAL A 128 -7.93 3.31 6.28
CA VAL A 128 -9.12 2.87 7.04
C VAL A 128 -10.09 4.03 7.25
N TRP A 129 -9.57 5.22 7.59
CA TRP A 129 -10.36 6.43 7.75
C TRP A 129 -11.08 6.82 6.45
N GLN A 130 -10.37 6.86 5.32
CA GLN A 130 -10.94 7.14 4.00
C GLN A 130 -12.07 6.17 3.65
N MET A 131 -11.86 4.87 3.88
CA MET A 131 -12.88 3.84 3.60
C MET A 131 -14.10 4.01 4.52
N ALA A 132 -13.88 4.25 5.82
CA ALA A 132 -14.95 4.48 6.77
C ALA A 132 -15.80 5.71 6.41
N MET A 133 -15.16 6.81 5.98
CA MET A 133 -15.86 8.01 5.54
C MET A 133 -16.64 7.79 4.24
N THR A 134 -16.08 7.03 3.30
CA THR A 134 -16.74 6.65 2.06
C THR A 134 -18.04 5.87 2.34
N LEU A 135 -17.99 4.88 3.24
CA LEU A 135 -19.16 4.11 3.64
C LEU A 135 -20.19 4.93 4.45
N LYS A 136 -19.73 5.87 5.29
CA LYS A 136 -20.64 6.79 6.01
C LYS A 136 -21.42 7.68 5.04
N GLN A 137 -20.78 8.21 4.00
CA GLN A 137 -21.44 9.04 2.99
C GLN A 137 -22.53 8.29 2.22
N GLN A 138 -22.32 6.99 1.97
CA GLN A 138 -23.32 6.13 1.33
C GLN A 138 -24.60 6.03 2.18
N LYS A 139 -24.47 5.85 3.50
CA LYS A 139 -25.63 5.69 4.40
C LYS A 139 -26.54 6.92 4.38
N THR A 140 -25.96 8.12 4.39
CA THR A 140 -26.71 9.38 4.35
C THR A 140 -27.47 9.59 3.03
N LYS A 141 -26.99 9.06 1.90
CA LYS A 141 -27.73 9.14 0.62
C LYS A 141 -28.91 8.18 0.52
N ARG A 142 -28.97 7.13 1.35
CA ARG A 142 -30.03 6.10 1.31
C ARG A 142 -31.11 6.27 2.39
N SER A 143 -30.94 7.20 3.34
CA SER A 143 -31.98 7.58 4.33
C SER A 143 -32.74 8.81 3.86
#